data_AF-A0A3E3DX63-F1
#
_entry.id   AF-A0A3E3DX63-F1
#
_cell.length_a   1.000
_cell.length_b   1.000
_cell.length_c   1.000
_cell.angle_alpha   90.00
_cell.angle_beta   90.00
_cell.angle_gamma   90.00
#
_symmetry.space_group_name_H-M   'P 1'
#
loop_
_entity.id
_entity.type
_entity.pdbx_description
1 polymer ?
#
loop_
_entity_poly.entity_id
_entity_poly.type
_entity_poly.pdbx_seq_one_letter_code
_entity_poly.pdbx_strand_id
1 'polypeptide(L)'
;MSLYKIKEELKEKYDELIDPETGEINEDVYADIMQLTTEREEKLENTVLYIKNQESDIKGLKDEKKKLEQRIKTKENSISYLKEILSNELKGAKFETAKAVVSFRKSEVVKVDDEFIKYAKTHGYLDLVNVKVTETVNKAELKKLLKAGEKIQFCSLEEKQNIQIK
;
A
#
# COMPACT_ATOMS: atom_id res chain seq x y z
N MET A 1 10.26 6.26 29.23
CA MET A 1 11.36 5.48 28.61
C MET A 1 10.90 4.73 27.35
N SER A 2 11.74 3.90 26.71
CA SER A 2 11.28 2.99 25.64
C SER A 2 10.63 1.75 26.27
N LEU A 3 9.66 1.13 25.61
CA LEU A 3 9.03 -0.10 26.11
C LEU A 3 10.03 -1.24 26.34
N TYR A 4 11.16 -1.23 25.63
CA TYR A 4 12.24 -2.19 25.84
C TYR A 4 12.92 -1.95 27.20
N LYS A 5 13.32 -0.71 27.47
CA LYS A 5 13.98 -0.34 28.74
C LYS A 5 13.07 -0.57 29.95
N ILE A 6 11.79 -0.19 29.86
CA ILE A 6 10.83 -0.43 30.94
C ILE A 6 10.66 -1.92 31.23
N LYS A 7 10.70 -2.78 30.20
CA LYS A 7 10.65 -4.24 30.38
C LYS A 7 11.92 -4.80 31.03
N GLU A 8 13.07 -4.26 30.68
CA GLU A 8 14.36 -4.67 31.25
C GLU A 8 14.42 -4.30 32.73
N GLU A 9 14.09 -3.05 33.06
CA GLU A 9 14.03 -2.56 34.45
C GLU A 9 12.97 -3.30 35.29
N LEU A 10 11.79 -3.59 34.72
CA LEU A 10 10.79 -4.42 35.40
C LEU A 10 11.34 -5.81 35.74
N LYS A 11 12.09 -6.42 34.82
CA LYS A 11 12.67 -7.75 35.04
C LYS A 11 13.69 -7.71 36.19
N GLU A 12 14.59 -6.73 36.19
CA GLU A 12 15.57 -6.53 37.27
C GLU A 12 14.87 -6.33 38.62
N LYS A 13 13.83 -5.49 38.67
CA LYS A 13 13.07 -5.24 39.89
C LYS A 13 12.29 -6.46 40.38
N TYR A 14 11.77 -7.30 39.49
CA TYR A 14 11.16 -8.57 39.88
C TYR A 14 12.17 -9.54 40.50
N ASP A 15 13.42 -9.55 40.03
CA ASP A 15 14.48 -10.40 40.60
C ASP A 15 14.89 -9.90 42.01
N GLU A 16 14.76 -8.60 42.29
CA GLU A 16 15.05 -7.96 43.59
C GLU A 16 13.86 -7.96 44.58
N LEU A 17 12.68 -8.44 44.16
CA LEU A 17 11.43 -8.27 44.91
C LEU A 17 11.41 -9.03 46.25
N ILE A 18 12.07 -10.18 46.31
CA ILE A 18 12.11 -11.04 47.49
C ILE A 18 13.51 -10.96 48.10
N ASP A 19 13.58 -10.62 49.38
CA ASP A 19 14.83 -10.66 50.12
C ASP A 19 15.35 -12.12 50.20
N PRO A 20 16.59 -12.39 49.74
CA PRO A 20 17.12 -13.74 49.69
C PRO A 20 17.43 -14.36 51.06
N GLU A 21 17.56 -13.53 52.11
CA GLU A 21 17.87 -13.98 53.47
C GLU A 21 16.60 -14.15 54.33
N THR A 22 15.63 -13.25 54.21
CA THR A 22 14.40 -13.28 55.03
C THR A 22 13.20 -13.90 54.32
N GLY A 23 13.20 -13.92 52.98
CA GLY A 23 12.06 -14.32 52.16
C GLY A 23 10.90 -13.32 52.19
N GLU A 24 11.11 -12.12 52.75
CA GLU A 24 10.11 -11.06 52.81
C GLU A 24 10.08 -10.26 51.50
N ILE A 25 8.92 -9.65 51.20
CA ILE A 25 8.77 -8.76 50.04
C ILE A 25 9.38 -7.41 50.40
N ASN A 26 10.25 -6.90 49.53
CA ASN A 26 10.75 -5.54 49.65
C ASN A 26 9.66 -4.55 49.17
N GLU A 27 9.06 -3.81 50.11
CA GLU A 27 7.97 -2.88 49.84
C GLU A 27 8.36 -1.73 48.89
N ASP A 28 9.61 -1.24 48.98
CA ASP A 28 10.11 -0.18 48.10
C ASP A 28 10.27 -0.68 46.66
N VAL A 29 10.82 -1.89 46.49
CA VAL A 29 10.94 -2.54 45.17
C VAL A 29 9.56 -2.85 44.58
N TYR A 30 8.60 -3.25 45.42
CA TYR A 30 7.23 -3.46 44.99
C TYR A 30 6.57 -2.16 44.48
N ALA A 31 6.79 -1.03 45.17
CA ALA A 31 6.31 0.27 44.72
C ALA A 31 6.93 0.69 43.38
N ASP A 32 8.24 0.47 43.19
CA ASP A 32 8.92 0.70 41.91
C ASP A 32 8.31 -0.13 40.77
N ILE A 33 8.02 -1.41 41.01
CA ILE A 33 7.37 -2.29 40.02
C ILE A 33 5.99 -1.75 39.63
N MET A 34 5.20 -1.30 40.60
CA MET A 34 3.89 -0.69 40.32
C MET A 34 4.03 0.54 39.43
N GLN A 35 4.95 1.44 39.77
CA GLN A 35 5.19 2.65 38.99
C GLN A 35 5.64 2.33 37.56
N LEU A 36 6.61 1.42 37.39
CA LEU A 36 7.08 0.99 36.07
C LEU A 36 5.98 0.29 35.25
N THR A 37 5.09 -0.44 35.92
CA THR A 37 3.93 -1.07 35.27
C THR A 37 2.96 -0.02 34.74
N THR A 38 2.65 1.02 35.53
CA THR A 38 1.83 2.15 35.09
C THR A 38 2.50 2.90 33.93
N GLU A 39 3.81 3.21 34.00
CA GLU A 39 4.52 3.86 32.89
C GLU A 39 4.47 3.01 31.62
N ARG A 40 4.58 1.68 31.75
CA ARG A 40 4.45 0.75 30.62
C ARG A 40 3.07 0.83 29.99
N GLU A 41 2.01 0.84 30.79
CA GLU A 41 0.63 0.94 30.30
C GLU A 41 0.38 2.26 29.58
N GLU A 42 0.77 3.38 30.19
CA GLU A 42 0.68 4.71 29.56
C GLU A 42 1.46 4.75 28.24
N LYS A 43 2.65 4.13 28.20
CA LYS A 43 3.46 4.11 26.98
C LYS A 43 2.82 3.26 25.88
N LEU A 44 2.20 2.14 26.22
CA LEU A 44 1.45 1.30 25.29
C LEU A 44 0.23 2.05 24.75
N GLU A 45 -0.57 2.66 25.62
CA GLU A 45 -1.74 3.44 25.24
C GLU A 45 -1.37 4.60 24.31
N ASN A 46 -0.36 5.40 24.68
CA ASN A 46 0.13 6.49 23.85
C ASN A 46 0.61 6.01 22.47
N THR A 47 1.24 4.82 22.41
CA THR A 47 1.66 4.23 21.13
C THR A 47 0.45 3.85 20.27
N VAL A 48 -0.58 3.23 20.88
CA VAL A 48 -1.83 2.88 20.19
C VAL A 48 -2.56 4.12 19.68
N LEU A 49 -2.70 5.15 20.52
CA LEU A 49 -3.31 6.43 20.15
C LEU A 49 -2.56 7.10 19.00
N TYR A 50 -1.22 7.08 19.05
CA TYR A 50 -0.40 7.63 17.98
C TYR A 50 -0.62 6.89 16.66
N ILE A 51 -0.69 5.56 16.67
CA ILE A 51 -1.00 4.77 15.47
C ILE A 51 -2.37 5.16 14.91
N LYS A 52 -3.41 5.28 15.75
CA LYS A 52 -4.75 5.71 15.30
C LYS A 52 -4.72 7.10 14.66
N ASN A 53 -3.95 8.03 15.21
CA ASN A 53 -3.76 9.34 14.60
C ASN A 53 -3.11 9.21 13.22
N GLN A 54 -2.05 8.40 13.10
CA GLN A 54 -1.38 8.17 11.81
C GLN A 54 -2.31 7.50 10.78
N GLU A 55 -3.15 6.53 11.18
CA GLU A 55 -4.14 5.91 10.30
C GLU A 55 -5.19 6.92 9.82
N SER A 56 -5.62 7.82 10.71
CA SER A 56 -6.53 8.92 10.37
C SER A 56 -5.88 9.90 9.37
N ASP A 57 -4.63 10.28 9.61
CA ASP A 57 -3.86 11.17 8.72
C ASP A 57 -3.71 10.53 7.33
N ILE A 58 -3.34 9.25 7.25
CA ILE A 58 -3.23 8.50 5.98
C ILE A 58 -4.55 8.52 5.22
N LYS A 59 -5.68 8.36 5.91
CA LYS A 59 -7.01 8.40 5.28
C LYS A 59 -7.29 9.78 4.70
N GLY A 60 -7.04 10.84 5.48
CA GLY A 60 -7.18 12.22 5.02
C GLY A 60 -6.31 12.52 3.79
N LEU A 61 -5.04 12.13 3.83
CA LEU A 61 -4.09 12.31 2.73
C LEU A 61 -4.51 11.56 1.46
N LYS A 62 -5.06 10.35 1.58
CA LYS A 62 -5.57 9.60 0.42
C LYS A 62 -6.78 10.29 -0.22
N ASP A 63 -7.68 10.83 0.59
CA ASP A 63 -8.85 11.56 0.11
C ASP A 63 -8.45 12.86 -0.60
N GLU A 64 -7.47 13.58 -0.06
CA GLU A 64 -6.90 14.77 -0.72
C GLU A 64 -6.19 14.43 -2.03
N LYS A 65 -5.36 13.38 -2.04
CA LYS A 65 -4.69 12.89 -3.25
C LYS A 65 -5.71 12.59 -4.35
N LYS A 66 -6.80 11.90 -4.03
CA LYS A 66 -7.88 11.60 -4.98
C LYS A 66 -8.51 12.87 -5.54
N LYS A 67 -8.77 13.88 -4.71
CA LYS A 67 -9.29 15.19 -5.15
C LYS A 67 -8.31 15.91 -6.07
N LEU A 68 -7.01 15.85 -5.77
CA LEU A 68 -5.96 16.44 -6.61
C LEU A 68 -5.86 15.73 -7.97
N GLU A 69 -5.87 14.40 -7.99
CA GLU A 69 -5.89 13.60 -9.22
C GLU A 69 -7.09 13.93 -10.10
N GLN A 70 -8.28 14.10 -9.51
CA GLN A 70 -9.47 14.55 -10.24
C GLN A 70 -9.27 15.94 -10.85
N ARG A 71 -8.71 16.90 -10.11
CA ARG A 71 -8.42 18.25 -10.61
C ARG A 71 -7.39 18.24 -11.75
N ILE A 72 -6.35 17.40 -11.64
CA ILE A 72 -5.36 17.19 -12.70
C ILE A 72 -6.07 16.68 -13.95
N LYS A 73 -6.88 15.62 -13.82
CA LYS A 73 -7.63 15.04 -14.95
C LYS A 73 -8.55 16.07 -15.61
N THR A 74 -9.23 16.93 -14.85
CA THR A 74 -10.04 18.01 -15.41
C THR A 74 -9.20 18.99 -16.24
N LYS A 75 -8.01 19.36 -15.76
CA LYS A 75 -7.08 20.24 -16.51
C LYS A 75 -6.53 19.54 -17.75
N GLU A 76 -6.16 18.27 -17.66
CA GLU A 76 -5.69 17.47 -18.81
C GLU A 76 -6.76 17.35 -19.90
N ASN A 77 -8.02 17.12 -19.50
CA ASN A 77 -9.15 17.09 -20.42
C ASN A 77 -9.35 18.45 -21.09
N SER A 78 -9.28 19.54 -20.32
CA SER A 78 -9.39 20.91 -20.85
C SER A 78 -8.25 21.22 -21.84
N ILE A 79 -7.01 20.85 -21.52
CA ILE A 79 -5.86 21.01 -22.42
C ILE A 79 -6.07 20.20 -23.70
N SER A 80 -6.50 18.94 -23.59
CA SER A 80 -6.77 18.08 -24.73
C SER A 80 -7.84 18.67 -25.65
N TYR A 81 -8.94 19.15 -25.08
CA TYR A 81 -10.00 19.84 -25.81
C TYR A 81 -9.51 21.12 -26.51
N LEU A 82 -8.72 21.95 -25.83
CA LEU A 82 -8.15 23.17 -26.45
C LEU A 82 -7.18 22.84 -27.59
N LYS A 83 -6.38 21.77 -27.44
CA LYS A 83 -5.53 21.27 -28.53
C LYS A 83 -6.35 20.76 -29.71
N GLU A 84 -7.47 20.09 -29.45
CA GLU A 84 -8.38 19.62 -30.50
C GLU A 84 -8.99 20.79 -31.27
N ILE A 85 -9.45 21.84 -30.57
CA ILE A 85 -9.92 23.08 -31.21
C ILE A 85 -8.84 23.67 -32.10
N LEU A 86 -7.62 23.84 -31.57
CA LEU A 86 -6.50 24.39 -32.35
C LEU A 86 -6.15 23.52 -33.55
N SER A 87 -6.21 22.19 -33.41
CA SER A 87 -5.98 21.25 -34.51
C SER A 87 -7.04 21.39 -35.60
N ASN A 88 -8.31 21.51 -35.21
CA ASN A 88 -9.45 21.67 -36.13
C ASN A 88 -9.42 23.01 -36.87
N GLU A 89 -8.99 24.08 -36.21
CA GLU A 89 -8.90 25.41 -36.79
C GLU A 89 -7.69 25.54 -37.73
N LEU A 90 -6.51 25.10 -37.28
CA LEU A 90 -5.27 25.24 -38.06
C LEU A 90 -5.15 24.21 -39.18
N LYS A 91 -5.83 23.07 -39.09
CA LYS A 91 -5.85 22.00 -40.12
C LYS A 91 -4.45 21.60 -40.62
N GLY A 92 -3.46 21.58 -39.72
CA GLY A 92 -2.08 21.23 -40.06
C GLY A 92 -1.16 22.41 -40.40
N ALA A 93 -1.69 23.64 -40.49
CA ALA A 93 -0.89 24.84 -40.76
C ALA A 93 -0.09 25.29 -39.52
N LYS A 94 1.12 25.80 -39.73
CA LYS A 94 1.94 26.38 -38.66
C LYS A 94 1.32 27.71 -38.20
N PHE A 95 1.26 27.92 -36.89
CA PHE A 95 0.88 29.21 -36.27
C PHE A 95 2.04 29.72 -35.43
N GLU A 96 2.42 30.98 -35.59
CA GLU A 96 3.58 31.55 -34.91
C GLU A 96 3.34 33.02 -34.55
N THR A 97 3.71 33.37 -33.32
CA THR A 97 3.71 34.72 -32.78
C THR A 97 5.00 34.93 -32.00
N ALA A 98 5.29 36.17 -31.57
CA ALA A 98 6.44 36.46 -30.71
C ALA A 98 6.44 35.69 -29.37
N LYS A 99 5.31 35.10 -28.94
CA LYS A 99 5.16 34.42 -27.63
C LYS A 99 4.91 32.92 -27.73
N ALA A 100 4.50 32.40 -28.88
CA ALA A 100 4.07 31.01 -29.02
C ALA A 100 4.15 30.51 -30.46
N VAL A 101 4.43 29.21 -30.60
CA VAL A 101 4.46 28.48 -31.87
C VAL A 101 3.63 27.20 -31.74
N VAL A 102 2.82 26.92 -32.76
CA VAL A 102 2.13 25.65 -32.96
C VAL A 102 2.60 25.06 -34.28
N SER A 103 3.13 23.84 -34.22
CA SER A 103 3.61 23.08 -35.37
C SER A 103 3.07 21.66 -35.33
N PHE A 104 2.76 21.10 -36.49
CA PHE A 104 2.30 19.73 -36.63
C PHE A 104 3.49 18.84 -37.02
N ARG A 105 3.54 17.65 -36.43
CA ARG A 105 4.46 16.58 -36.85
C ARG A 105 3.66 15.46 -37.48
N LYS A 106 4.22 14.82 -38.49
CA LYS A 106 3.68 13.55 -38.99
C LYS A 106 3.88 12.48 -37.90
N SER A 107 2.83 11.72 -37.63
CA SER A 107 2.91 10.51 -36.80
C SER A 107 2.09 9.43 -37.46
N GLU A 108 2.65 8.24 -37.55
CA GLU A 108 1.96 7.06 -38.07
C GLU A 108 1.53 6.19 -36.88
N VAL A 109 0.26 5.78 -36.88
CA VAL A 109 -0.30 4.90 -35.88
C VAL A 109 -0.97 3.75 -36.62
N VAL A 110 -0.61 2.52 -36.25
CA VAL A 110 -1.27 1.33 -36.77
C VAL A 110 -2.64 1.24 -36.09
N LYS A 111 -3.72 1.46 -36.85
CA LYS A 111 -5.08 1.18 -36.39
C LYS A 111 -5.35 -0.31 -36.59
N VAL A 112 -5.57 -1.02 -35.49
CA VAL A 112 -5.89 -2.44 -35.48
C VAL A 112 -7.36 -2.58 -35.13
N ASP A 113 -8.10 -3.30 -35.96
CA ASP A 113 -9.51 -3.63 -35.72
C ASP A 113 -9.63 -4.81 -34.74
N ASP A 114 -10.75 -4.91 -34.05
CA ASP A 114 -11.04 -6.01 -33.11
C ASP A 114 -11.01 -7.38 -33.79
N GLU A 115 -11.34 -7.45 -35.08
CA GLU A 115 -11.28 -8.70 -35.86
C GLU A 115 -9.87 -9.13 -36.26
N PHE A 116 -8.87 -8.24 -36.12
CA PHE A 116 -7.51 -8.50 -36.60
C PHE A 116 -6.89 -9.73 -35.94
N ILE A 117 -7.12 -9.97 -34.65
CA ILE A 117 -6.58 -11.14 -33.94
C ILE A 117 -7.10 -12.43 -34.57
N LYS A 118 -8.37 -12.47 -34.96
CA LYS A 118 -8.99 -13.64 -35.61
C LYS A 118 -8.45 -13.81 -37.02
N TYR A 119 -8.38 -12.72 -37.79
CA TYR A 119 -7.79 -12.72 -39.13
C TYR A 119 -6.35 -13.24 -39.11
N ALA A 120 -5.53 -12.70 -38.20
CA ALA A 120 -4.13 -13.06 -38.04
C ALA A 120 -3.94 -14.54 -37.69
N LYS A 121 -4.78 -15.10 -36.81
CA LYS A 121 -4.76 -16.53 -36.48
C LYS A 121 -5.16 -17.41 -37.67
N THR A 122 -6.16 -17.01 -38.45
CA THR A 122 -6.66 -17.80 -39.60
C THR A 122 -5.70 -17.74 -40.80
N HIS A 123 -5.01 -16.62 -41.00
CA HIS A 123 -4.17 -16.38 -42.19
C HIS A 123 -2.66 -16.53 -41.91
N GLY A 124 -2.28 -17.03 -40.73
CA GLY A 124 -0.89 -17.38 -40.41
C GLY A 124 0.00 -16.21 -39.97
N TYR A 125 -0.56 -15.07 -39.57
CA TYR A 125 0.18 -13.91 -39.03
C TYR A 125 0.34 -13.98 -37.51
N LEU A 126 0.75 -15.12 -36.97
CA LEU A 126 0.86 -15.34 -35.52
C LEU A 126 1.92 -14.45 -34.86
N ASP A 127 2.97 -14.06 -35.59
CA ASP A 127 4.04 -13.18 -35.10
C ASP A 127 3.56 -11.75 -34.76
N LEU A 128 2.36 -11.38 -35.22
CA LEU A 128 1.72 -10.08 -34.94
C LEU A 128 0.78 -10.15 -33.71
N VAL A 129 0.59 -11.33 -33.12
CA VAL A 129 -0.33 -11.57 -32.01
C VAL A 129 0.46 -11.94 -30.76
N ASN A 130 0.51 -11.01 -29.81
CA ASN A 130 1.12 -11.28 -28.50
C ASN A 130 0.09 -11.89 -27.54
N VAL A 131 0.27 -13.16 -27.17
CA VAL A 131 -0.54 -13.83 -26.15
C VAL A 131 0.15 -13.70 -24.79
N LYS A 132 -0.43 -12.91 -23.89
CA LYS A 132 0.00 -12.87 -22.49
C LYS A 132 -0.77 -13.93 -21.69
N VAL A 133 -0.15 -15.07 -21.42
CA VAL A 133 -0.68 -16.05 -20.47
C VAL A 133 -0.09 -15.72 -19.09
N THR A 134 -0.94 -15.30 -18.15
CA THR A 134 -0.55 -15.12 -16.76
C THR A 134 -1.12 -16.27 -15.93
N GLU A 135 -0.27 -17.21 -15.53
CA GLU A 135 -0.63 -18.24 -14.58
C GLU A 135 -0.46 -17.70 -13.16
N THR A 136 -1.55 -17.66 -12.40
CA THR A 136 -1.55 -17.17 -11.02
C THR A 136 -2.13 -18.22 -10.11
N VAL A 137 -1.49 -18.43 -8.96
CA VAL A 137 -1.98 -19.36 -7.93
C VAL A 137 -3.25 -18.81 -7.31
N ASN A 138 -4.34 -19.59 -7.36
CA ASN A 138 -5.55 -19.28 -6.61
C ASN A 138 -5.36 -19.61 -5.12
N LYS A 139 -4.79 -18.66 -4.39
CA LYS A 139 -4.52 -18.81 -2.95
C LYS A 139 -5.78 -19.03 -2.12
N ALA A 140 -6.95 -18.62 -2.59
CA ALA A 140 -8.21 -18.78 -1.86
C ALA A 140 -8.65 -20.25 -1.83
N GLU A 141 -8.68 -20.91 -2.98
CA GLU A 141 -8.99 -22.35 -3.08
C GLU A 141 -7.89 -23.20 -2.41
N LEU A 142 -6.62 -22.84 -2.63
CA LEU A 142 -5.50 -23.51 -1.97
C LEU A 142 -5.62 -23.46 -0.43
N LYS A 143 -6.02 -22.31 0.13
CA LYS A 143 -6.24 -22.16 1.57
C LYS A 143 -7.41 -23.00 2.08
N LYS A 144 -8.46 -23.23 1.27
CA LYS A 144 -9.57 -24.12 1.65
C LYS A 144 -9.11 -25.58 1.72
N LEU A 145 -8.37 -26.04 0.73
CA LEU A 145 -7.85 -27.42 0.68
C LEU A 145 -6.86 -27.71 1.82
N LEU A 146 -5.92 -26.79 2.07
CA LEU A 146 -4.99 -26.91 3.19
C LEU A 146 -5.70 -26.91 4.55
N LYS A 147 -6.81 -26.15 4.71
CA LYS A 147 -7.64 -26.19 5.92
C LYS A 147 -8.48 -27.46 6.07
N ALA A 148 -8.83 -28.10 4.95
CA ALA A 148 -9.54 -29.38 4.94
C ALA A 148 -8.63 -30.58 5.28
N GLY A 149 -7.33 -30.33 5.53
CA GLY A 149 -6.35 -31.36 5.92
C GLY A 149 -5.61 -31.98 4.73
N GLU A 150 -5.80 -31.47 3.51
CA GLU A 150 -5.12 -31.98 2.33
C GLU A 150 -3.65 -31.55 2.31
N LYS A 151 -2.74 -32.51 2.14
CA LYS A 151 -1.29 -32.25 2.05
C LYS A 151 -0.91 -31.95 0.61
N ILE A 152 -0.83 -30.66 0.28
CA ILE A 152 -0.40 -30.20 -1.05
C ILE A 152 1.09 -29.86 -0.99
N GLN A 153 1.90 -30.46 -1.86
CA GLN A 153 3.34 -30.18 -1.92
C GLN A 153 3.60 -28.70 -2.26
N PHE A 154 4.68 -28.15 -1.71
CA PHE A 154 5.12 -26.76 -1.89
C PHE A 154 4.21 -25.67 -1.30
N CYS A 155 3.18 -26.05 -0.53
CA CYS A 155 2.25 -25.11 0.08
C CYS A 155 2.01 -25.47 1.56
N SER A 156 2.08 -24.49 2.45
CA SER A 156 1.81 -24.66 3.88
C SER A 156 0.97 -23.51 4.41
N LEU A 157 0.24 -23.76 5.50
CA LEU A 157 -0.53 -22.73 6.19
C LEU A 157 0.30 -22.20 7.36
N GLU A 158 0.71 -20.94 7.26
CA GLU A 158 1.38 -20.22 8.35
C GLU A 158 0.36 -19.42 9.16
N GLU A 159 0.35 -19.64 10.48
CA GLU A 159 -0.42 -18.81 11.41
C GLU A 159 0.39 -17.55 11.77
N LYS A 160 -0.23 -16.39 11.63
CA LYS A 160 0.38 -15.09 11.95
C LYS A 160 -0.53 -14.35 12.92
N GLN A 161 0.03 -13.94 14.05
CA GLN A 161 -0.63 -13.04 14.98
C GLN A 161 -0.48 -11.61 14.47
N ASN A 162 -1.51 -11.09 13.82
CA ASN A 162 -1.54 -9.71 13.35
C ASN A 162 -2.16 -8.83 14.42
N ILE A 163 -1.52 -7.69 14.70
CA ILE A 163 -2.08 -6.69 15.62
C ILE A 163 -3.37 -6.10 15.04
N GLN A 164 -4.39 -5.92 15.90
CA GLN A 164 -5.63 -5.21 15.57
C GLN A 164 -5.77 -4.01 16.51
N ILE A 165 -5.84 -2.80 15.95
CA ILE A 165 -6.02 -1.56 16.70
C ILE A 165 -7.42 -1.03 16.39
N LYS A 166 -8.19 -0.69 17.44
CA LYS A 166 -9.57 -0.18 17.33
C LYS A 166 -9.74 1.14 18.07
#